data_AF-A0A535W192-F1
#
_entry.id   AF-A0A535W192-F1
#
_cell.length_a   1.000
_cell.length_b   1.000
_cell.length_c   1.000
_cell.angle_alpha   90.00
_cell.angle_beta   90.00
_cell.angle_gamma   90.00
#
_symmetry.space_group_name_H-M   'P 1'
#
loop_
_entity.id
_entity.type
_entity.pdbx_description
1 polymer ?
#
loop_
_entity_poly.entity_id
_entity_poly.type
_entity_poly.pdbx_seq_one_letter_code
_entity_poly.pdbx_strand_id
1 'polypeptide(L)'
;MLKKNLEHREKPELIAIIQHMLRQEPELPWLLMTPLPTVSSRKSSVDPEVYRQQVLAAMAAGESQRKRKRGEVERRLTAIKTIADEFAAQEQYAAALTIYEILVTEVIEHFNDYRDEYVAFCVILIGCIDGLDSCFAGGEDNSEMRLRVLRMLFAIFRFYTDSGMDLDEDIAGLLVGNTSPEERPVIAGWAQDALKQKAPWSSGERYEMLLAALERANSL
;
A
#
# COMPACT_ATOMS: atom_id res chain seq x y z
N MET A 1 -22.10 -5.74 -16.09
CA MET A 1 -22.31 -6.14 -17.51
C MET A 1 -21.05 -6.73 -18.14
N LEU A 2 -19.87 -6.11 -17.97
CA LEU A 2 -18.62 -6.57 -18.59
C LEU A 2 -18.28 -8.05 -18.29
N LYS A 3 -18.29 -8.46 -17.02
CA LYS A 3 -17.99 -9.84 -16.60
C LYS A 3 -18.85 -10.88 -17.34
N LYS A 4 -20.18 -10.72 -17.34
CA LYS A 4 -21.11 -11.59 -18.07
C LYS A 4 -20.81 -11.65 -19.57
N ASN A 5 -20.41 -10.53 -20.19
CA ASN A 5 -20.07 -10.51 -21.61
C ASN A 5 -18.75 -11.22 -21.93
N LEU A 6 -17.84 -11.34 -20.96
CA LEU A 6 -16.57 -12.06 -21.12
C LEU A 6 -16.74 -13.57 -20.87
N GLU A 7 -17.60 -13.95 -19.92
CA GLU A 7 -17.88 -15.36 -19.56
C GLU A 7 -18.43 -16.21 -20.73
N HIS A 8 -19.10 -15.58 -21.71
CA HIS A 8 -19.68 -16.27 -22.87
C HIS A 8 -18.74 -16.33 -24.09
N ARG A 9 -17.54 -15.73 -24.01
CA ARG A 9 -16.60 -15.71 -25.14
C ARG A 9 -15.65 -16.88 -25.08
N GLU A 10 -15.29 -17.39 -26.25
CA GLU A 10 -14.29 -18.45 -26.33
C GLU A 10 -12.88 -17.90 -26.10
N LYS A 11 -11.98 -18.76 -25.61
CA LYS A 11 -10.58 -18.39 -25.31
C LYS A 11 -9.86 -17.68 -26.47
N PRO A 12 -9.97 -18.11 -27.75
CA PRO A 12 -9.32 -17.42 -28.86
C PRO A 12 -9.85 -15.99 -29.06
N GLU A 13 -11.15 -15.79 -28.83
CA GLU A 13 -11.80 -14.49 -28.96
C GLU A 13 -11.35 -13.54 -27.83
N LEU A 14 -11.26 -14.05 -26.60
CA LEU A 14 -10.70 -13.31 -25.46
C LEU A 14 -9.25 -12.87 -25.73
N ILE A 15 -8.41 -13.75 -26.28
CA ILE A 15 -7.03 -13.42 -26.64
C ILE A 15 -6.99 -12.32 -27.71
N ALA A 16 -7.85 -12.40 -28.74
CA ALA A 16 -7.91 -11.38 -29.79
C ALA A 16 -8.34 -10.01 -29.25
N ILE A 17 -9.31 -9.98 -28.32
CA ILE A 17 -9.74 -8.76 -27.64
C ILE A 17 -8.59 -8.18 -26.81
N ILE A 18 -7.90 -8.99 -26.03
CA ILE A 18 -6.74 -8.56 -25.22
C ILE A 18 -5.64 -8.00 -26.12
N GLN A 19 -5.29 -8.69 -27.21
CA GLN A 19 -4.31 -8.19 -28.18
C GLN A 19 -4.74 -6.87 -28.81
N HIS A 20 -6.03 -6.69 -29.10
CA HIS A 20 -6.55 -5.43 -29.61
C HIS A 20 -6.41 -4.31 -28.56
N MET A 21 -6.76 -4.58 -27.30
CA MET A 21 -6.60 -3.62 -26.19
C MET A 21 -5.14 -3.21 -26.02
N LEU A 22 -4.19 -4.17 -26.05
CA LEU A 22 -2.76 -3.90 -25.92
C LEU A 22 -2.17 -3.13 -27.12
N ARG A 23 -2.78 -3.22 -28.31
CA ARG A 23 -2.39 -2.37 -29.45
C ARG A 23 -2.84 -0.93 -29.29
N GLN A 24 -3.97 -0.71 -28.60
CA GLN A 24 -4.50 0.63 -28.34
C GLN A 24 -3.77 1.30 -27.16
N GLU A 25 -3.36 0.52 -26.16
CA GLU A 25 -2.64 0.97 -24.97
C GLU A 25 -1.32 0.18 -24.84
N PRO A 26 -0.27 0.55 -25.61
CA PRO A 26 0.98 -0.21 -25.72
C PRO A 26 1.82 -0.25 -24.44
N GLU A 27 1.45 0.52 -23.43
CA GLU A 27 2.07 0.48 -22.10
C GLU A 27 1.50 -0.61 -21.19
N LEU A 28 0.41 -1.29 -21.56
CA LEU A 28 -0.26 -2.31 -20.76
C LEU A 28 0.21 -3.77 -20.89
N PRO A 29 1.19 -4.18 -21.75
CA PRO A 29 1.59 -5.59 -21.86
C PRO A 29 2.00 -6.27 -20.55
N TRP A 30 2.48 -5.52 -19.56
CA TRP A 30 2.84 -6.05 -18.24
C TRP A 30 1.64 -6.63 -17.48
N LEU A 31 0.40 -6.21 -17.79
CA LEU A 31 -0.82 -6.77 -17.18
C LEU A 31 -0.95 -8.28 -17.43
N LEU A 32 -0.41 -8.78 -18.54
CA LEU A 32 -0.44 -10.22 -18.84
C LEU A 32 0.42 -11.05 -17.89
N MET A 33 1.45 -10.43 -17.30
CA MET A 33 2.39 -11.07 -16.38
C MET A 33 2.02 -10.82 -14.92
N THR A 34 0.96 -10.04 -14.66
CA THR A 34 0.51 -9.71 -13.30
C THR A 34 -0.17 -10.92 -12.69
N PRO A 35 0.34 -11.45 -11.55
CA PRO A 35 -0.34 -12.53 -10.86
C PRO A 35 -1.69 -12.04 -10.31
N LEU A 36 -2.80 -12.45 -10.94
CA LEU A 36 -4.14 -12.08 -10.49
C LEU A 36 -4.68 -13.10 -9.47
N PRO A 37 -5.46 -12.64 -8.48
CA PRO A 37 -6.05 -13.50 -7.46
C PRO A 37 -7.16 -14.35 -8.09
N THR A 38 -6.82 -15.57 -8.48
CA THR A 38 -7.77 -16.53 -9.06
C THR A 38 -8.02 -17.69 -8.09
N VAL A 39 -9.22 -18.27 -8.10
CA VAL A 39 -9.62 -19.35 -7.18
C VAL A 39 -8.67 -20.57 -7.25
N SER A 40 -7.99 -20.77 -8.38
CA SER A 40 -6.98 -21.82 -8.59
C SER A 40 -5.60 -21.50 -8.01
N SER A 41 -5.35 -20.26 -7.57
CA SER A 41 -4.02 -19.74 -7.23
C SER A 41 -3.78 -19.60 -5.72
N ARG A 42 -4.43 -20.42 -4.88
CA ARG A 42 -4.32 -20.44 -3.40
C ARG A 42 -2.89 -20.58 -2.83
N LYS A 43 -1.87 -20.73 -3.68
CA LYS A 43 -0.45 -20.81 -3.31
C LYS A 43 0.45 -19.93 -4.19
N SER A 44 -0.11 -18.91 -4.84
CA SER A 44 0.70 -18.02 -5.66
C SER A 44 1.54 -17.11 -4.78
N SER A 45 2.82 -17.44 -4.69
CA SER A 45 3.88 -16.50 -4.33
C SER A 45 3.75 -15.28 -5.24
N VAL A 46 3.40 -14.13 -4.67
CA VAL A 46 3.49 -12.85 -5.37
C VAL A 46 4.96 -12.53 -5.57
N ASP A 47 5.36 -12.20 -6.79
CA ASP A 47 6.70 -11.69 -7.08
C ASP A 47 6.73 -10.19 -6.79
N PRO A 48 7.48 -9.73 -5.76
CA PRO A 48 7.53 -8.31 -5.40
C PRO A 48 8.05 -7.42 -6.54
N GLU A 49 8.97 -7.93 -7.36
CA GLU A 49 9.62 -7.12 -8.39
C GLU A 49 8.65 -6.76 -9.53
N VAL A 50 7.72 -7.67 -9.83
CA VAL A 50 6.66 -7.41 -10.82
C VAL A 50 5.80 -6.24 -10.36
N TYR A 51 5.35 -6.23 -9.11
CA TYR A 51 4.53 -5.15 -8.58
C TYR A 51 5.31 -3.85 -8.41
N ARG A 52 6.60 -3.92 -8.03
CA ARG A 52 7.47 -2.74 -7.99
C ARG A 52 7.54 -2.03 -9.33
N GLN A 53 7.80 -2.79 -10.41
CA GLN A 53 7.85 -2.25 -11.76
C GLN A 53 6.51 -1.62 -12.19
N GLN A 54 5.39 -2.19 -11.75
CA GLN A 54 4.06 -1.63 -12.03
C GLN A 54 3.81 -0.31 -11.33
N VAL A 55 4.19 -0.20 -10.05
CA VAL A 55 4.04 1.03 -9.27
C VAL A 55 4.89 2.14 -9.87
N LEU A 56 6.15 1.84 -10.21
CA LEU A 56 7.05 2.80 -10.89
C LEU A 56 6.51 3.23 -12.26
N ALA A 57 5.99 2.29 -13.06
CA ALA A 57 5.38 2.61 -14.35
C ALA A 57 4.08 3.43 -14.20
N ALA A 58 3.33 3.22 -13.12
CA ALA A 58 2.13 3.99 -12.81
C ALA A 58 2.47 5.44 -12.46
N MET A 59 3.52 5.68 -11.67
CA MET A 59 4.00 7.02 -11.33
C MET A 59 4.58 7.74 -12.56
N ALA A 60 5.41 7.06 -13.35
CA ALA A 60 6.00 7.61 -14.58
C ALA A 60 4.95 8.04 -15.62
N ALA A 61 3.72 7.51 -15.55
CA ALA A 61 2.62 7.96 -16.40
C ALA A 61 2.30 9.46 -16.23
N GLY A 62 2.52 10.01 -15.03
CA GLY A 62 2.34 11.44 -14.72
C GLY A 62 3.33 12.36 -15.43
N GLU A 63 4.53 11.87 -15.78
CA GLU A 63 5.52 12.64 -16.55
C GLU A 63 5.15 12.76 -18.03
N SER A 64 4.42 11.77 -18.56
CA SER A 64 4.07 11.69 -19.97
C SER A 64 2.94 12.68 -20.33
N GLN A 65 3.33 13.88 -20.74
CA GLN A 65 2.51 14.89 -21.44
C GLN A 65 1.40 15.57 -20.60
N ARG A 66 1.83 16.39 -19.64
CA ARG A 66 1.41 17.76 -19.24
C ARG A 66 -0.02 18.31 -19.42
N LYS A 67 -1.00 17.71 -20.10
CA LYS A 67 -2.36 18.29 -20.25
C LYS A 67 -3.55 17.33 -20.37
N ARG A 68 -3.40 15.99 -20.41
CA ARG A 68 -4.55 15.14 -20.82
C ARG A 68 -5.06 14.05 -19.88
N LYS A 69 -4.39 13.68 -18.80
CA LYS A 69 -4.94 12.67 -17.88
C LYS A 69 -4.66 12.99 -16.40
N ARG A 70 -5.21 14.12 -15.91
CA ARG A 70 -5.24 14.41 -14.47
C ARG A 70 -5.87 13.21 -13.76
N GLY A 71 -5.21 12.66 -12.75
CA GLY A 71 -5.66 11.47 -12.01
C GLY A 71 -5.27 10.13 -12.64
N GLU A 72 -4.42 10.09 -13.66
CA GLU A 72 -3.95 8.81 -14.21
C GLU A 72 -3.05 8.03 -13.26
N VAL A 73 -2.17 8.73 -12.51
CA VAL A 73 -1.34 8.12 -11.47
C VAL A 73 -2.23 7.50 -10.40
N GLU A 74 -3.16 8.28 -9.85
CA GLU A 74 -4.16 7.79 -8.90
C GLU A 74 -4.88 6.56 -9.44
N ARG A 75 -5.50 6.65 -10.63
CA ARG A 75 -6.23 5.55 -11.25
C ARG A 75 -5.40 4.27 -11.37
N ARG A 76 -4.14 4.38 -11.79
CA ARG A 76 -3.24 3.23 -11.97
C ARG A 76 -2.82 2.63 -10.63
N LEU A 77 -2.44 3.46 -9.66
CA LEU A 77 -2.08 2.98 -8.32
C LEU A 77 -3.29 2.36 -7.60
N THR A 78 -4.49 2.94 -7.77
CA THR A 78 -5.73 2.37 -7.23
C THR A 78 -6.00 1.00 -7.84
N ALA A 79 -5.76 0.80 -9.14
CA ALA A 79 -5.91 -0.51 -9.76
C ALA A 79 -4.96 -1.55 -9.17
N ILE A 80 -3.71 -1.18 -8.86
CA ILE A 80 -2.76 -2.07 -8.18
C ILE A 80 -3.22 -2.38 -6.75
N LYS A 81 -3.67 -1.36 -6.00
CA LYS A 81 -4.25 -1.52 -4.66
C LYS A 81 -5.46 -2.46 -4.69
N THR A 82 -6.35 -2.33 -5.68
CA THR A 82 -7.52 -3.22 -5.81
C THR A 82 -7.10 -4.69 -5.93
N ILE A 83 -5.95 -4.99 -6.55
CA ILE A 83 -5.44 -6.36 -6.59
C ILE A 83 -5.05 -6.83 -5.17
N ALA A 84 -4.42 -5.98 -4.37
CA ALA A 84 -4.13 -6.27 -2.96
C ALA A 84 -5.41 -6.48 -2.13
N ASP A 85 -6.42 -5.62 -2.33
CA ASP A 85 -7.73 -5.74 -1.69
C ASP A 85 -8.39 -7.09 -2.03
N GLU A 86 -8.31 -7.52 -3.29
CA GLU A 86 -8.83 -8.81 -3.75
C GLU A 86 -8.08 -10.00 -3.16
N PHE A 87 -6.76 -9.91 -2.95
CA PHE A 87 -6.00 -10.93 -2.21
C PHE A 87 -6.44 -10.98 -0.74
N ALA A 88 -6.61 -9.82 -0.09
CA ALA A 88 -7.06 -9.74 1.30
C ALA A 88 -8.48 -10.31 1.47
N ALA A 89 -9.40 -10.01 0.55
CA ALA A 89 -10.76 -10.56 0.54
C ALA A 89 -10.81 -12.09 0.32
N GLN A 90 -9.72 -12.67 -0.20
CA GLN A 90 -9.54 -14.12 -0.34
C GLN A 90 -8.72 -14.72 0.82
N GLU A 91 -8.49 -13.97 1.89
CA GLU A 91 -7.68 -14.33 3.06
C GLU A 91 -6.21 -14.66 2.71
N GLN A 92 -5.74 -14.22 1.54
CA GLN A 92 -4.36 -14.36 1.10
C GLN A 92 -3.54 -13.18 1.62
N TYR A 93 -3.52 -12.98 2.93
CA TYR A 93 -2.98 -11.79 3.59
C TYR A 93 -1.49 -11.57 3.32
N ALA A 94 -0.69 -12.63 3.19
CA ALA A 94 0.74 -12.50 2.86
C ALA A 94 0.97 -11.90 1.46
N ALA A 95 0.13 -12.27 0.48
CA ALA A 95 0.17 -11.73 -0.87
C ALA A 95 -0.29 -10.27 -0.88
N ALA A 96 -1.41 -9.96 -0.20
CA ALA A 96 -1.92 -8.61 -0.05
C ALA A 96 -0.89 -7.68 0.61
N LEU A 97 -0.33 -8.10 1.75
CA LEU A 97 0.69 -7.36 2.50
C LEU A 97 1.91 -7.04 1.64
N THR A 98 2.37 -7.99 0.82
CA THR A 98 3.51 -7.75 -0.09
C THR A 98 3.22 -6.64 -1.09
N ILE A 99 1.99 -6.56 -1.62
CA ILE A 99 1.61 -5.49 -2.57
C ILE A 99 1.43 -4.15 -1.84
N TYR A 100 0.82 -4.13 -0.66
CA TYR A 100 0.72 -2.91 0.15
C TYR A 100 2.09 -2.37 0.56
N GLU A 101 3.03 -3.24 0.96
CA GLU A 101 4.41 -2.87 1.28
C GLU A 101 5.06 -2.13 0.11
N ILE A 102 4.95 -2.68 -1.11
CA ILE A 102 5.50 -2.07 -2.31
C ILE A 102 4.84 -0.71 -2.60
N LEU A 103 3.50 -0.64 -2.55
CA LEU A 103 2.79 0.62 -2.77
C LEU A 103 3.25 1.71 -1.78
N VAL A 104 3.31 1.37 -0.49
CA VAL A 104 3.72 2.31 0.57
C VAL A 104 5.18 2.72 0.39
N THR A 105 6.09 1.78 0.19
CA THR A 105 7.53 2.07 0.03
C THR A 105 7.78 2.99 -1.15
N GLU A 106 7.28 2.63 -2.34
CA GLU A 106 7.53 3.41 -3.56
C GLU A 106 6.86 4.79 -3.49
N VAL A 107 5.66 4.90 -2.92
CA VAL A 107 4.99 6.20 -2.74
C VAL A 107 5.78 7.10 -1.80
N ILE A 108 6.30 6.57 -0.69
CA ILE A 108 7.12 7.33 0.27
C ILE A 108 8.44 7.76 -0.39
N GLU A 109 9.13 6.85 -1.08
CA GLU A 109 10.42 7.11 -1.71
C GLU A 109 10.32 8.18 -2.81
N HIS A 110 9.27 8.11 -3.64
CA HIS A 110 9.09 9.00 -4.79
C HIS A 110 8.17 10.20 -4.52
N PHE A 111 7.72 10.38 -3.27
CA PHE A 111 6.80 11.48 -2.92
C PHE A 111 7.26 12.85 -3.40
N ASN A 112 8.56 13.14 -3.24
CA ASN A 112 9.14 14.43 -3.60
C ASN A 112 9.42 14.59 -5.10
N ASP A 113 9.47 13.49 -5.85
CA ASP A 113 9.74 13.48 -7.30
C ASP A 113 8.48 13.89 -8.09
N TYR A 114 7.29 13.54 -7.57
CA TYR A 114 5.99 13.78 -8.21
C TYR A 114 5.09 14.72 -7.39
N ARG A 115 5.54 15.95 -7.14
CA ARG A 115 4.80 16.91 -6.28
C ARG A 115 3.36 17.21 -6.72
N ASP A 116 3.09 17.16 -8.03
CA ASP A 116 1.76 17.42 -8.58
C ASP A 116 0.77 16.26 -8.30
N GLU A 117 1.27 15.10 -7.85
CA GLU A 117 0.51 13.90 -7.54
C GLU A 117 0.24 13.74 -6.03
N TYR A 118 0.45 14.80 -5.23
CA TYR A 118 0.21 14.81 -3.78
C TYR A 118 -1.11 14.14 -3.38
N VAL A 119 -2.21 14.53 -4.06
CA VAL A 119 -3.55 14.00 -3.77
C VAL A 119 -3.63 12.50 -4.07
N ALA A 120 -3.06 12.06 -5.19
CA ALA A 120 -3.03 10.64 -5.55
C ALA A 120 -2.29 9.83 -4.49
N PHE A 121 -1.13 10.32 -4.02
CA PHE A 121 -0.36 9.65 -2.98
C PHE A 121 -1.08 9.60 -1.64
N CYS A 122 -1.76 10.67 -1.22
CA CYS A 122 -2.61 10.64 -0.03
C CYS A 122 -3.71 9.56 -0.14
N VAL A 123 -4.45 9.51 -1.26
CA VAL A 123 -5.51 8.52 -1.48
C VAL A 123 -4.96 7.09 -1.40
N ILE A 124 -3.79 6.85 -1.97
CA ILE A 124 -3.16 5.53 -1.96
C ILE A 124 -2.67 5.14 -0.56
N LEU A 125 -2.04 6.04 0.18
CA LEU A 125 -1.58 5.75 1.54
C LEU A 125 -2.75 5.48 2.49
N ILE A 126 -3.82 6.30 2.43
CA ILE A 126 -5.06 6.07 3.20
C ILE A 126 -5.63 4.69 2.88
N GLY A 127 -5.80 4.40 1.59
CA GLY A 127 -6.32 3.09 1.19
C GLY A 127 -5.42 1.92 1.61
N CYS A 128 -4.10 2.10 1.66
CA CYS A 128 -3.19 1.07 2.15
C CYS A 128 -3.31 0.89 3.67
N ILE A 129 -3.59 1.94 4.44
CA ILE A 129 -3.85 1.83 5.89
C ILE A 129 -5.06 0.91 6.14
N ASP A 130 -6.17 1.12 5.43
CA ASP A 130 -7.37 0.26 5.52
C ASP A 130 -7.05 -1.22 5.20
N GLY A 131 -6.27 -1.43 4.13
CA GLY A 131 -5.85 -2.76 3.70
C GLY A 131 -4.91 -3.45 4.68
N LEU A 132 -4.00 -2.69 5.28
CA LEU A 132 -3.06 -3.16 6.30
C LEU A 132 -3.78 -3.53 7.60
N ASP A 133 -4.82 -2.79 8.00
CA ASP A 133 -5.66 -3.13 9.15
C ASP A 133 -6.38 -4.49 8.93
N SER A 134 -6.87 -4.72 7.72
CA SER A 134 -7.45 -6.02 7.33
C SER A 134 -6.42 -7.16 7.39
N CYS A 135 -5.19 -6.92 6.91
CA CYS A 135 -4.10 -7.88 7.03
C CYS A 135 -3.69 -8.15 8.49
N PHE A 136 -3.82 -7.15 9.36
CA PHE A 136 -3.53 -7.28 10.78
C PHE A 136 -4.51 -8.24 11.46
N ALA A 137 -5.81 -8.02 11.27
CA ALA A 137 -6.87 -8.87 11.79
C ALA A 137 -6.78 -10.31 11.26
N GLY A 138 -6.41 -10.49 9.99
CA GLY A 138 -6.17 -11.79 9.38
C GLY A 138 -4.91 -12.53 9.88
N GLY A 139 -4.06 -11.85 10.66
CA GLY A 139 -2.74 -12.32 11.05
C GLY A 139 -2.53 -12.55 12.54
N GLU A 140 -3.59 -12.59 13.35
CA GLU A 140 -3.50 -12.66 14.81
C GLU A 140 -2.52 -13.72 15.34
N ASP A 141 -2.47 -14.90 14.70
CA ASP A 141 -1.59 -15.99 15.12
C ASP A 141 -0.20 -15.99 14.45
N ASN A 142 0.06 -15.07 13.52
CA ASN A 142 1.31 -14.99 12.76
C ASN A 142 2.12 -13.75 13.17
N SER A 143 3.01 -13.93 14.15
CA SER A 143 3.86 -12.87 14.69
C SER A 143 4.75 -12.18 13.64
N GLU A 144 5.22 -12.91 12.62
CA GLU A 144 6.02 -12.32 11.55
C GLU A 144 5.17 -11.38 10.69
N MET A 145 3.96 -11.82 10.31
CA MET A 145 3.05 -11.01 9.51
C MET A 145 2.58 -9.77 10.27
N ARG A 146 2.24 -9.92 11.56
CA ARG A 146 1.89 -8.79 12.44
C ARG A 146 3.00 -7.77 12.50
N LEU A 147 4.24 -8.20 12.73
CA LEU A 147 5.38 -7.30 12.81
C LEU A 147 5.63 -6.56 11.49
N ARG A 148 5.43 -7.22 10.34
CA ARG A 148 5.51 -6.59 9.03
C ARG A 148 4.45 -5.50 8.84
N VAL A 149 3.18 -5.79 9.20
CA VAL A 149 2.11 -4.79 9.15
C VAL A 149 2.43 -3.59 10.06
N LEU A 150 2.86 -3.82 11.30
CA LEU A 150 3.21 -2.76 12.24
C LEU A 150 4.37 -1.89 11.74
N ARG A 151 5.38 -2.50 11.10
CA ARG A 151 6.47 -1.75 10.45
C ARG A 151 5.94 -0.84 9.35
N MET A 152 4.97 -1.30 8.55
CA MET A 152 4.38 -0.49 7.48
C MET A 152 3.54 0.65 8.01
N LEU A 153 2.65 0.39 8.97
CA LEU A 153 1.90 1.45 9.64
C LEU A 153 2.84 2.48 10.28
N PHE A 154 3.93 2.03 10.93
CA PHE A 154 4.92 2.93 11.48
C PHE A 154 5.72 3.71 10.41
N ALA A 155 6.02 3.10 9.26
CA ALA A 155 6.68 3.79 8.16
C ALA A 155 5.81 4.93 7.60
N ILE A 156 4.51 4.68 7.41
CA ILE A 156 3.54 5.72 7.04
C ILE A 156 3.45 6.77 8.15
N PHE A 157 3.38 6.34 9.43
CA PHE A 157 3.33 7.23 10.58
C PHE A 157 4.50 8.22 10.60
N ARG A 158 5.70 7.68 10.42
CA ARG A 158 6.94 8.47 10.36
C ARG A 158 6.91 9.42 9.18
N PHE A 159 6.54 8.93 8.00
CA PHE A 159 6.52 9.73 6.79
C PHE A 159 5.57 10.94 6.89
N TYR A 160 4.32 10.77 7.36
CA TYR A 160 3.41 11.92 7.50
C TYR A 160 3.87 12.90 8.59
N THR A 161 4.50 12.39 9.65
CA THR A 161 5.08 13.21 10.72
C THR A 161 6.25 14.06 10.22
N ASP A 162 7.14 13.47 9.43
CA ASP A 162 8.36 14.13 8.95
C ASP A 162 8.13 15.03 7.73
N SER A 163 7.23 14.64 6.82
CA SER A 163 6.92 15.39 5.60
C SER A 163 5.95 16.56 5.83
N GLY A 164 5.20 16.53 6.94
CA GLY A 164 4.07 17.44 7.15
C GLY A 164 2.86 17.13 6.28
N MET A 165 2.85 15.96 5.60
CA MET A 165 1.65 15.45 4.93
C MET A 165 0.54 15.28 5.97
N ASP A 166 -0.63 15.80 5.62
CA ASP A 166 -1.82 15.66 6.44
C ASP A 166 -2.64 14.47 5.93
N LEU A 167 -2.60 13.38 6.68
CA LEU A 167 -3.49 12.24 6.52
C LEU A 167 -4.55 12.37 7.62
N ASP A 168 -5.82 12.41 7.26
CA ASP A 168 -6.95 12.46 8.21
C ASP A 168 -7.19 11.07 8.84
N GLU A 169 -6.10 10.43 9.31
CA GLU A 169 -6.07 9.06 9.80
C GLU A 169 -5.39 9.01 11.16
N ASP A 170 -6.03 8.34 12.14
CA ASP A 170 -5.45 8.12 13.47
C ASP A 170 -4.51 6.90 13.48
N ILE A 171 -3.40 7.01 12.76
CA ILE A 171 -2.40 5.94 12.66
C ILE A 171 -1.81 5.62 14.05
N ALA A 172 -1.69 6.62 14.94
CA ALA A 172 -1.25 6.39 16.31
C ALA A 172 -2.25 5.52 17.08
N GLY A 173 -3.54 5.81 16.97
CA GLY A 173 -4.62 4.99 17.51
C GLY A 173 -4.60 3.57 16.97
N LEU A 174 -4.39 3.38 15.67
CA LEU A 174 -4.24 2.05 15.06
C LEU A 174 -3.03 1.29 15.62
N LEU A 175 -1.86 1.93 15.69
CA LEU A 175 -0.66 1.30 16.27
C LEU A 175 -0.88 0.90 17.73
N VAL A 176 -1.52 1.75 18.55
CA VAL A 176 -1.75 1.45 19.97
C VAL A 176 -2.84 0.40 20.16
N GLY A 177 -3.94 0.51 19.41
CA GLY A 177 -5.12 -0.35 19.55
C GLY A 177 -4.91 -1.78 19.07
N ASN A 178 -4.10 -1.95 18.03
CA ASN A 178 -3.87 -3.26 17.41
C ASN A 178 -2.73 -4.05 18.08
N THR A 179 -1.85 -3.41 18.83
CA THR A 179 -0.62 -4.06 19.34
C THR A 179 -0.79 -4.79 20.66
N SER A 180 -0.09 -5.92 20.78
CA SER A 180 0.05 -6.65 22.02
C SER A 180 1.02 -5.97 22.98
N PRO A 181 0.97 -6.28 24.30
CA PRO A 181 1.96 -5.79 25.27
C PRO A 181 3.42 -6.07 24.89
N GLU A 182 3.70 -7.18 24.20
CA GLU A 182 5.03 -7.56 23.74
C GLU A 182 5.49 -6.75 22.52
N GLU A 183 4.56 -6.31 21.67
CA GLU A 183 4.83 -5.54 20.45
C GLU A 183 5.05 -4.05 20.75
N ARG A 184 4.40 -3.51 21.78
CA ARG A 184 4.47 -2.07 22.13
C ARG A 184 5.88 -1.57 22.43
N PRO A 185 6.74 -2.28 23.18
CA PRO A 185 8.14 -1.88 23.37
C PRO A 185 8.93 -1.78 22.06
N VAL A 186 8.60 -2.62 21.07
CA VAL A 186 9.26 -2.61 19.76
C VAL A 186 8.93 -1.30 19.03
N ILE A 187 7.65 -0.91 19.00
CA ILE A 187 7.20 0.33 18.36
C ILE A 187 7.71 1.55 19.12
N ALA A 188 7.73 1.50 20.46
CA ALA A 188 8.31 2.56 21.28
C ALA A 188 9.80 2.78 20.93
N GLY A 189 10.55 1.69 20.71
CA GLY A 189 11.94 1.76 20.22
C GLY A 189 12.05 2.50 18.89
N TRP A 190 11.17 2.20 17.92
CA TRP A 190 11.15 2.89 16.63
C TRP A 190 10.83 4.38 16.76
N ALA A 191 9.85 4.74 17.60
CA ALA A 191 9.49 6.14 17.87
C ALA A 191 10.62 6.92 18.54
N GLN A 192 11.32 6.30 19.50
CA GLN A 192 12.50 6.88 20.13
C GLN A 192 13.64 7.08 19.13
N ASP A 193 13.88 6.13 18.25
CA ASP A 193 14.91 6.26 17.22
C ASP A 193 14.56 7.33 16.17
N ALA A 194 13.28 7.45 15.80
CA ALA A 194 12.80 8.54 14.96
C ALA A 194 13.00 9.91 15.63
N LEU A 195 12.69 10.04 16.93
CA LEU A 195 12.96 11.26 17.71
C LEU A 195 14.43 11.67 17.71
N LYS A 196 15.36 10.71 17.85
CA LYS A 196 16.81 10.97 17.82
C LYS A 196 17.29 11.42 16.44
N GLN A 197 16.65 10.92 15.38
CA GLN A 197 17.02 11.19 13.99
C GLN A 197 16.28 12.39 13.38
N LYS A 198 15.37 13.01 14.15
CA LYS A 198 14.51 14.08 13.64
C LYS A 198 15.34 15.28 13.21
N ALA A 199 14.87 15.98 12.19
CA ALA A 199 15.47 17.23 11.78
C ALA A 199 15.32 18.29 12.88
N PRO A 200 16.28 19.23 13.05
CA PRO A 200 16.19 20.27 14.07
C PRO A 200 14.92 21.14 13.99
N TRP A 201 14.36 21.26 12.79
CA TRP A 201 13.16 22.05 12.50
C TRP A 201 11.84 21.27 12.58
N SER A 202 11.86 19.93 12.76
CA SER A 202 10.63 19.15 12.90
C SER A 202 10.21 19.03 14.38
N SER A 203 8.90 19.13 14.63
CA SER A 203 8.33 18.88 15.97
C SER A 203 8.42 17.39 16.29
N GLY A 204 8.89 17.04 17.50
CA GLY A 204 8.89 15.66 18.00
C GLY A 204 7.55 15.24 18.61
N GLU A 205 6.61 16.18 18.72
CA GLU A 205 5.38 16.05 19.51
C GLU A 205 4.54 14.83 19.12
N ARG A 206 4.42 14.51 17.82
CA ARG A 206 3.68 13.32 17.36
C ARG A 206 4.31 12.02 17.85
N TYR A 207 5.63 11.91 17.85
CA TYR A 207 6.32 10.73 18.41
C TYR A 207 6.20 10.67 19.93
N GLU A 208 6.28 11.81 20.62
CA GLU A 208 6.11 11.89 22.07
C GLU A 208 4.68 11.49 22.48
N MET A 209 3.67 11.93 21.73
CA MET A 209 2.28 11.51 21.93
C MET A 209 2.09 10.01 21.72
N LEU A 210 2.70 9.43 20.67
CA LEU A 210 2.67 7.99 20.44
C LEU A 210 3.31 7.22 21.59
N LEU A 211 4.48 7.67 22.07
CA LEU A 211 5.17 7.05 23.22
C LEU A 211 4.30 7.08 24.47
N ALA A 212 3.70 8.23 24.79
CA ALA A 212 2.82 8.37 25.94
C ALA A 212 1.56 7.48 25.82
N ALA A 213 1.02 7.31 24.61
CA ALA A 213 -0.12 6.44 24.37
C ALA A 213 0.23 4.94 24.56
N LEU A 214 1.40 4.51 24.06
CA LEU A 214 1.91 3.15 24.25
C LEU A 214 2.16 2.83 25.73
N GLU A 215 2.71 3.77 26.50
CA GLU A 215 2.93 3.62 27.94
C GLU A 215 1.63 3.47 28.73
N ARG A 216 0.61 4.28 28.41
CA ARG A 216 -0.71 4.18 29.04
C ARG A 216 -1.36 2.84 28.75
N ALA A 217 -1.27 2.37 27.50
CA ALA A 217 -1.86 1.09 27.10
C ALA A 217 -1.20 -0.10 27.82
N ASN A 218 0.09 -0.01 28.17
CA ASN A 218 0.82 -1.04 28.94
C ASN A 218 0.47 -1.09 30.42
N SER A 219 -0.20 -0.05 30.94
CA SER A 219 -0.59 0.05 32.35
C SER A 219 -2.00 -0.49 32.63
N LEU A 220 -2.68 -0.99 31.59
CA LEU A 220 -4.03 -1.59 31.61
C LEU A 220 -3.93 -3.11 31.49
#